data_AF-G2RFZ6-F1
#
_entry.id   AF-G2RFZ6-F1
#
_cell.length_a   1.000
_cell.length_b   1.000
_cell.length_c   1.000
_cell.angle_alpha   90.00
_cell.angle_beta   90.00
_cell.angle_gamma   90.00
#
_symmetry.space_group_name_H-M   'P 1'
#
loop_
_entity.id
_entity.type
_entity.pdbx_description
1 polymer ?
#
loop_
_entity_poly.entity_id
_entity_poly.type
_entity_poly.pdbx_seq_one_letter_code
_entity_poly.pdbx_strand_id
1 'polypeptide(L)'
;MRFSTTALLALPLLAAAAESPFEQYRAKFQNFLSSFGASVPGSGAEKAAEAPAAASSAAACKAKTKNVVQPKHIATLTLENWKDTLYGPVKAEATQPEPWLVLVSGRNKTCFGRCGKIDAAFNESASKFAALPPSQPSPHLGYVNCDDQPVLCNSWSANTGGLWLFEMLPAPAPVDIHTWRLNLTTTTAQDIVDAFKADKAGPETRWRKYDSNSYFHPFDGKLTRWGLAVPLGYVFWVLNVIPSWGMMLVISFISRRMVSRRINAANRQGGAPAAGAPRAAPAGDGRS
;
A
#
# COMPACT_ATOMS: atom_id res chain seq x y z
N MET A 1 -13.33 -41.38 38.44
CA MET A 1 -13.08 -40.76 37.12
C MET A 1 -11.81 -39.94 37.24
N ARG A 2 -10.83 -40.20 36.37
CA ARG A 2 -9.47 -39.62 36.44
C ARG A 2 -9.51 -38.21 35.85
N PHE A 3 -9.08 -37.20 36.61
CA PHE A 3 -8.90 -35.84 36.12
C PHE A 3 -7.54 -35.75 35.44
N SER A 4 -7.52 -35.61 34.12
CA SER A 4 -6.30 -35.40 33.33
C SER A 4 -5.71 -34.02 33.61
N THR A 5 -4.60 -34.00 34.35
CA THR A 5 -3.74 -32.85 34.62
C THR A 5 -2.76 -32.59 33.48
N THR A 6 -3.25 -32.34 32.25
CA THR A 6 -2.40 -32.10 31.07
C THR A 6 -2.63 -30.75 30.38
N ALA A 7 -3.12 -29.74 31.11
CA ALA A 7 -3.42 -28.42 30.54
C ALA A 7 -2.55 -27.26 31.04
N LEU A 8 -1.40 -27.52 31.69
CA LEU A 8 -0.55 -26.47 32.30
C LEU A 8 0.91 -26.43 31.83
N LEU A 9 1.26 -27.05 30.70
CA LEU A 9 2.63 -27.01 30.15
C LEU A 9 2.67 -26.65 28.65
N ALA A 10 1.92 -25.63 28.22
CA ALA A 10 1.96 -25.14 26.84
C ALA A 10 2.18 -23.61 26.70
N LEU A 11 2.88 -22.99 27.67
CA LEU A 11 3.40 -21.64 27.52
C LEU A 11 4.85 -21.61 28.04
N PRO A 12 5.83 -21.96 27.17
CA PRO A 12 6.83 -20.96 26.79
C PRO A 12 7.40 -21.14 25.37
N LEU A 13 6.60 -21.53 24.36
CA LEU A 13 7.10 -21.78 22.99
C LEU A 13 6.68 -20.73 21.93
N LEU A 14 6.14 -19.59 22.34
CA LEU A 14 5.81 -18.46 21.43
C LEU A 14 6.85 -17.33 21.44
N ALA A 15 8.01 -17.53 22.08
CA ALA A 15 9.06 -16.51 22.16
C ALA A 15 10.22 -16.69 21.16
N ALA A 16 10.18 -17.69 20.28
CA ALA A 16 11.26 -17.95 19.32
C ALA A 16 10.73 -18.48 17.96
N ALA A 17 10.08 -17.61 17.17
CA ALA A 17 9.82 -17.87 15.75
C ALA A 17 9.46 -16.56 15.01
N ALA A 18 10.46 -15.70 14.76
CA ALA A 18 10.26 -14.41 14.11
C ALA A 18 10.61 -14.37 12.60
N GLU A 19 10.85 -15.51 11.92
CA GLU A 19 11.34 -15.47 10.52
C GLU A 19 10.45 -16.15 9.46
N SER A 20 9.27 -16.69 9.80
CA SER A 20 8.39 -17.35 8.81
C SER A 20 6.86 -17.17 8.94
N PRO A 21 6.28 -16.40 9.90
CA PRO A 21 4.84 -16.16 9.90
C PRO A 21 4.38 -15.49 8.60
N PHE A 22 5.14 -14.51 8.11
CA PHE A 22 4.78 -13.69 6.96
C PHE A 22 4.62 -14.50 5.67
N GLU A 23 5.51 -15.45 5.40
CA GLU A 23 5.40 -16.32 4.23
C GLU A 23 4.22 -17.29 4.32
N GLN A 24 3.92 -17.81 5.52
CA GLN A 24 2.71 -18.61 5.73
C GLN A 24 1.43 -17.78 5.56
N TYR A 25 1.42 -16.52 6.00
CA TYR A 25 0.29 -15.63 5.80
C TYR A 25 0.15 -15.21 4.32
N ARG A 26 1.26 -14.96 3.62
CA ARG A 26 1.29 -14.67 2.19
C ARG A 26 0.75 -15.85 1.39
N ALA A 27 1.19 -17.07 1.66
CA ALA A 27 0.71 -18.27 0.98
C ALA A 27 -0.79 -18.53 1.24
N LYS A 28 -1.25 -18.33 2.48
CA LYS A 28 -2.69 -18.44 2.81
C LYS A 28 -3.52 -17.35 2.13
N PHE A 29 -3.00 -16.13 2.01
CA PHE A 29 -3.66 -15.03 1.34
C PHE A 29 -3.70 -15.19 -0.18
N GLN A 30 -2.61 -15.67 -0.79
CA GLN A 30 -2.58 -16.00 -2.23
C GLN A 30 -3.54 -17.14 -2.58
N ASN A 31 -3.61 -18.18 -1.74
CA ASN A 31 -4.60 -19.25 -1.90
C ASN A 31 -6.05 -18.73 -1.76
N PHE A 32 -6.30 -17.80 -0.83
CA PHE A 32 -7.60 -17.14 -0.72
C PHE A 32 -7.92 -16.31 -1.98
N LEU A 33 -7.00 -15.47 -2.46
CA LEU A 33 -7.23 -14.65 -3.67
C LEU A 33 -7.46 -15.49 -4.93
N SER A 34 -6.69 -16.56 -5.12
CA SER A 34 -6.87 -17.48 -6.25
C SER A 34 -8.22 -18.21 -6.21
N SER A 35 -8.74 -18.54 -5.01
CA SER A 35 -10.06 -19.15 -4.84
C SER A 35 -11.24 -18.20 -5.15
N PHE A 36 -11.01 -16.89 -5.15
CA PHE A 36 -12.00 -15.86 -5.48
C PHE A 36 -11.90 -15.36 -6.92
N GLY A 37 -11.11 -16.03 -7.78
CA GLY A 37 -10.95 -15.67 -9.19
C GLY A 37 -10.14 -14.39 -9.42
N ALA A 38 -9.45 -13.89 -8.39
CA ALA A 38 -8.53 -12.77 -8.51
C ALA A 38 -7.15 -13.33 -8.88
N SER A 39 -6.89 -13.46 -10.19
CA SER A 39 -5.54 -13.65 -10.70
C SER A 39 -4.70 -12.42 -10.32
N VAL A 40 -3.73 -12.63 -9.42
CA VAL A 40 -2.59 -11.72 -9.24
C VAL A 40 -1.84 -11.71 -10.58
N PRO A 41 -1.74 -10.58 -11.31
CA PRO A 41 -0.89 -10.55 -12.49
C PRO A 41 0.56 -10.52 -12.02
N GLY A 42 1.25 -11.65 -12.14
CA GLY A 42 2.66 -11.77 -11.83
C GLY A 42 3.24 -13.09 -12.30
N SER A 43 3.96 -13.04 -13.43
CA SER A 43 4.80 -14.07 -14.08
C SER A 43 4.12 -14.99 -15.09
N GLY A 44 4.34 -14.68 -16.37
CA GLY A 44 3.99 -15.49 -17.53
C GLY A 44 4.25 -14.69 -18.80
N ALA A 45 5.30 -15.05 -19.52
CA ALA A 45 5.73 -14.42 -20.76
C ALA A 45 4.72 -14.59 -21.91
N GLU A 46 4.83 -13.66 -22.87
CA GLU A 46 4.48 -13.72 -24.31
C GLU A 46 3.32 -12.84 -24.83
N LYS A 47 3.75 -11.85 -25.65
CA LYS A 47 3.18 -11.26 -26.89
C LYS A 47 1.76 -10.68 -26.84
N ALA A 48 1.40 -9.54 -27.43
CA ALA A 48 1.99 -8.45 -28.25
C ALA A 48 0.91 -7.31 -28.17
N ALA A 49 1.13 -6.00 -28.36
CA ALA A 49 1.79 -5.23 -29.41
C ALA A 49 1.97 -3.77 -28.89
N GLU A 50 3.16 -3.15 -28.96
CA GLU A 50 3.63 -2.18 -30.01
C GLU A 50 3.02 -0.77 -29.82
N ALA A 51 3.69 0.36 -29.55
CA ALA A 51 5.09 0.84 -29.53
C ALA A 51 5.17 2.22 -28.79
N PRO A 52 6.34 2.88 -28.64
CA PRO A 52 7.66 2.40 -28.21
C PRO A 52 8.12 3.09 -26.90
N ALA A 53 8.60 2.32 -25.93
CA ALA A 53 9.43 2.82 -24.83
C ALA A 53 10.88 2.43 -25.13
N ALA A 54 11.77 3.41 -25.16
CA ALA A 54 13.20 3.21 -25.36
C ALA A 54 13.77 2.40 -24.18
N ALA A 55 14.09 1.13 -24.44
CA ALA A 55 14.84 0.27 -23.55
C ALA A 55 16.31 0.71 -23.55
N SER A 56 16.82 1.19 -22.41
CA SER A 56 18.25 1.36 -22.21
C SER A 56 18.84 0.04 -21.69
N SER A 57 19.19 -0.87 -22.59
CA SER A 57 20.09 -1.98 -22.27
C SER A 57 21.53 -1.53 -22.49
N ALA A 58 22.39 -1.93 -21.56
CA ALA A 58 23.82 -1.72 -21.61
C ALA A 58 24.43 -2.36 -22.87
N ALA A 59 24.92 -1.51 -23.78
CA ALA A 59 25.89 -1.89 -24.80
C ALA A 59 26.96 -0.80 -24.83
N ALA A 60 28.20 -1.22 -24.57
CA ALA A 60 29.37 -0.36 -24.60
C ALA A 60 29.56 0.25 -26.00
N CYS A 61 29.39 1.56 -26.11
CA CYS A 61 29.89 2.33 -27.24
C CYS A 61 30.79 3.46 -26.71
N LYS A 62 32.10 3.26 -26.84
CA LYS A 62 33.07 4.35 -26.77
C LYS A 62 32.82 5.27 -27.98
N ALA A 63 32.24 6.44 -27.74
CA ALA A 63 32.31 7.56 -28.66
C ALA A 63 32.57 8.83 -27.85
N LYS A 64 33.76 9.41 -28.03
CA LYS A 64 34.07 10.76 -27.56
C LYS A 64 33.28 11.75 -28.43
N THR A 65 32.61 12.71 -27.79
CA THR A 65 32.57 14.16 -28.10
C THR A 65 31.18 14.77 -27.81
N LYS A 66 31.20 15.88 -27.03
CA LYS A 66 30.13 16.59 -26.31
C LYS A 66 29.81 15.96 -24.95
N ASN A 67 30.07 16.70 -23.87
CA ASN A 67 29.64 16.37 -22.52
C ASN A 67 28.11 16.36 -22.46
N VAL A 68 27.48 15.31 -22.98
CA VAL A 68 26.06 15.04 -22.77
C VAL A 68 25.96 14.56 -21.34
N VAL A 69 25.51 15.45 -20.46
CA VAL A 69 25.18 15.11 -19.09
C VAL A 69 24.07 14.07 -19.13
N GLN A 70 24.39 12.84 -18.74
CA GLN A 70 23.41 11.76 -18.72
C GLN A 70 22.37 12.03 -17.61
N PRO A 71 21.08 11.82 -17.86
CA PRO A 71 20.05 12.00 -16.85
C PRO A 71 20.32 11.11 -15.63
N LYS A 72 20.03 11.61 -14.43
CA LYS A 72 20.12 10.76 -13.22
C LYS A 72 19.17 9.57 -13.36
N HIS A 73 19.63 8.42 -12.91
CA HIS A 73 18.80 7.23 -12.83
C HIS A 73 17.64 7.45 -11.85
N ILE A 74 16.42 7.11 -12.28
CA ILE A 74 15.21 7.15 -11.46
C ILE A 74 14.87 5.70 -11.08
N ALA A 75 15.02 5.37 -9.80
CA ALA A 75 14.73 4.03 -9.31
C ALA A 75 13.22 3.81 -9.15
N THR A 76 12.70 2.72 -9.70
CA THR A 76 11.29 2.35 -9.52
C THR A 76 11.12 1.57 -8.22
N LEU A 77 10.31 2.10 -7.32
CA LEU A 77 10.04 1.52 -6.00
C LEU A 77 8.80 0.63 -6.08
N THR A 78 8.95 -0.61 -5.65
CA THR A 78 7.89 -1.63 -5.52
C THR A 78 7.82 -2.12 -4.09
N LEU A 79 6.73 -2.82 -3.74
CA LEU A 79 6.55 -3.38 -2.40
C LEU A 79 7.73 -4.27 -1.96
N GLU A 80 8.38 -4.94 -2.91
CA GLU A 80 9.48 -5.86 -2.67
C GLU A 80 10.84 -5.16 -2.53
N ASN A 81 11.08 -4.08 -3.27
CA ASN A 81 12.43 -3.52 -3.42
C ASN A 81 12.63 -2.14 -2.75
N TRP A 82 11.55 -1.47 -2.33
CA TRP A 82 11.62 -0.04 -1.97
C TRP A 82 12.63 0.21 -0.85
N LYS A 83 12.65 -0.67 0.15
CA LYS A 83 13.49 -0.51 1.34
C LYS A 83 14.97 -0.66 0.97
N ASP A 84 15.30 -1.73 0.26
CA ASP A 84 16.67 -2.01 -0.18
C ASP A 84 17.19 -0.94 -1.15
N THR A 85 16.30 -0.44 -2.02
CA THR A 85 16.64 0.64 -2.96
C THR A 85 16.99 1.93 -2.22
N LEU A 86 16.19 2.34 -1.23
CA LEU A 86 16.44 3.56 -0.46
C LEU A 86 17.68 3.46 0.43
N TYR A 87 17.96 2.27 1.00
CA TYR A 87 19.16 2.04 1.81
C TYR A 87 20.43 1.77 0.99
N GLY A 88 20.32 1.37 -0.28
CA GLY A 88 21.45 1.03 -1.14
C GLY A 88 22.61 2.04 -1.16
N PRO A 89 22.37 3.37 -1.25
CA PRO A 89 23.44 4.37 -1.21
C PRO A 89 23.88 4.76 0.21
N VAL A 90 23.17 4.34 1.25
CA VAL A 90 23.43 4.74 2.63
C VAL A 90 24.61 3.95 3.19
N LYS A 91 25.70 4.64 3.52
CA LYS A 91 26.85 4.02 4.16
C LYS A 91 26.54 3.72 5.63
N ALA A 92 27.05 2.60 6.14
CA ALA A 92 26.81 2.17 7.53
C ALA A 92 27.25 3.21 8.58
N GLU A 93 28.29 3.99 8.27
CA GLU A 93 28.87 5.01 9.16
C GLU A 93 28.44 6.44 8.76
N ALA A 94 27.47 6.59 7.85
CA ALA A 94 27.02 7.91 7.42
C ALA A 94 26.34 8.66 8.56
N THR A 95 26.88 9.83 8.91
CA THR A 95 26.28 10.77 9.86
C THR A 95 25.47 11.86 9.16
N GLN A 96 25.65 12.01 7.84
CA GLN A 96 24.88 12.91 7.00
C GLN A 96 23.79 12.12 6.27
N PRO A 97 22.54 12.61 6.24
CA PRO A 97 21.46 11.92 5.57
C PRO A 97 21.66 11.92 4.06
N GLU A 98 21.48 10.76 3.42
CA GLU A 98 21.46 10.62 1.97
C GLU A 98 20.06 11.00 1.44
N PRO A 99 19.93 12.09 0.65
CA PRO A 99 18.62 12.57 0.23
C PRO A 99 18.08 11.76 -0.95
N TRP A 100 16.85 11.26 -0.80
CA TRP A 100 16.07 10.62 -1.85
C TRP A 100 14.82 11.43 -2.17
N LEU A 101 14.70 11.85 -3.42
CA LEU A 101 13.53 12.54 -3.94
C LEU A 101 12.67 11.54 -4.72
N VAL A 102 11.51 11.21 -4.17
CA VAL A 102 10.61 10.19 -4.69
C VAL A 102 9.31 10.83 -5.15
N LEU A 103 8.95 10.63 -6.41
CA LEU A 103 7.63 10.99 -6.91
C LEU A 103 6.62 9.88 -6.63
N VAL A 104 5.52 10.21 -5.95
CA VAL A 104 4.36 9.33 -5.79
C VAL A 104 3.33 9.69 -6.86
N SER A 105 3.25 8.86 -7.89
CA SER A 105 2.30 9.04 -9.01
C SER A 105 1.13 8.07 -8.92
N GLY A 106 0.02 8.42 -9.57
CA GLY A 106 -1.17 7.59 -9.72
C GLY A 106 -1.59 7.40 -11.17
N ARG A 107 -0.65 7.60 -12.10
CA ARG A 107 -0.82 7.56 -13.56
C ARG A 107 -2.18 8.14 -13.98
N ASN A 108 -2.98 7.38 -14.73
CA ASN A 108 -4.26 7.87 -15.25
C ASN A 108 -5.42 7.57 -14.29
N LYS A 109 -5.36 6.45 -13.54
CA LYS A 109 -6.51 5.99 -12.76
C LYS A 109 -6.58 6.67 -11.40
N THR A 110 -5.59 6.46 -10.54
CA THR A 110 -5.60 7.02 -9.17
C THR A 110 -5.40 8.55 -9.14
N CYS A 111 -4.97 9.14 -10.26
CA CYS A 111 -4.75 10.58 -10.37
C CYS A 111 -5.73 11.29 -11.33
N PHE A 112 -6.86 10.67 -11.66
CA PHE A 112 -7.92 11.25 -12.51
C PHE A 112 -7.41 11.80 -13.85
N GLY A 113 -6.39 11.17 -14.44
CA GLY A 113 -5.74 11.57 -15.68
C GLY A 113 -4.91 12.84 -15.64
N ARG A 114 -4.56 13.33 -14.44
CA ARG A 114 -3.82 14.59 -14.28
C ARG A 114 -2.33 14.41 -13.98
N CYS A 115 -1.88 13.19 -13.64
CA CYS A 115 -0.47 12.98 -13.25
C CYS A 115 0.52 13.01 -14.43
N GLY A 116 0.07 12.89 -15.68
CA GLY A 116 0.99 12.83 -16.83
C GLY A 116 1.95 14.03 -16.94
N LYS A 117 1.50 15.24 -16.58
CA LYS A 117 2.37 16.42 -16.58
C LYS A 117 3.46 16.36 -15.50
N ILE A 118 3.12 15.94 -14.29
CA ILE A 118 4.11 15.86 -13.20
C ILE A 118 5.06 14.68 -13.40
N ASP A 119 4.60 13.58 -14.01
CA ASP A 119 5.46 12.46 -14.39
C ASP A 119 6.51 12.92 -15.41
N ALA A 120 6.08 13.65 -16.43
CA ALA A 120 6.98 14.25 -17.42
C ALA A 120 7.96 15.26 -16.79
N ALA A 121 7.45 16.16 -15.94
CA ALA A 121 8.27 17.16 -15.24
C ALA A 121 9.33 16.50 -14.33
N PHE A 122 8.97 15.43 -13.62
CA PHE A 122 9.91 14.71 -12.78
C PHE A 122 10.98 13.98 -13.60
N ASN A 123 10.59 13.33 -14.70
CA ASN A 123 11.55 12.72 -15.62
C ASN A 123 12.53 13.75 -16.22
N GLU A 124 12.04 14.92 -16.63
CA GLU A 124 12.89 16.00 -17.14
C GLU A 124 13.80 16.57 -16.04
N SER A 125 13.34 16.60 -14.78
CA SER A 125 14.14 17.07 -13.65
C SER A 125 15.40 16.22 -13.44
N ALA A 126 15.40 14.94 -13.84
CA ALA A 126 16.57 14.06 -13.72
C ALA A 126 17.79 14.57 -14.51
N SER A 127 17.57 15.14 -15.69
CA SER A 127 18.64 15.79 -16.46
C SER A 127 19.14 17.06 -15.77
N LYS A 128 18.23 17.84 -15.17
CA LYS A 128 18.59 19.06 -14.44
C LYS A 128 19.39 18.77 -13.17
N PHE A 129 19.01 17.73 -12.42
CA PHE A 129 19.76 17.27 -11.25
C PHE A 129 21.14 16.71 -11.60
N ALA A 130 21.28 16.09 -12.77
CA ALA A 130 22.58 15.62 -13.28
C ALA A 130 23.50 16.78 -13.70
N ALA A 131 22.91 17.90 -14.15
CA ALA A 131 23.65 19.09 -14.56
C ALA A 131 24.03 20.02 -13.40
N LEU A 132 23.65 19.69 -12.16
CA LEU A 132 24.03 20.49 -10.99
C LEU A 132 25.56 20.43 -10.76
N PRO A 133 26.17 21.54 -10.33
CA PRO A 133 27.60 21.57 -10.04
C PRO A 133 27.92 20.63 -8.85
N PRO A 134 29.14 20.05 -8.78
CA PRO A 134 29.54 19.16 -7.68
C PRO A 134 29.50 19.81 -6.29
N SER A 135 29.50 21.14 -6.23
CA SER A 135 29.37 21.92 -4.99
C SER A 135 27.94 21.98 -4.45
N GLN A 136 26.93 21.57 -5.22
CA GLN A 136 25.53 21.52 -4.78
C GLN A 136 25.08 20.08 -4.50
N PRO A 137 24.31 19.84 -3.41
CA PRO A 137 23.75 18.54 -3.13
C PRO A 137 22.75 18.15 -4.24
N SER A 138 22.75 16.87 -4.63
CA SER A 138 21.89 16.34 -5.69
C SER A 138 21.27 15.02 -5.22
N PRO A 139 19.93 14.90 -5.17
CA PRO A 139 19.27 13.75 -4.54
C PRO A 139 19.29 12.51 -5.43
N HIS A 140 19.22 11.34 -4.81
CA HIS A 140 18.81 10.13 -5.53
C HIS A 140 17.34 10.26 -5.95
N LEU A 141 16.98 9.77 -7.13
CA LEU A 141 15.63 9.90 -7.64
C LEU A 141 14.90 8.57 -7.56
N GLY A 142 13.68 8.60 -7.03
CA GLY A 142 12.79 7.45 -6.96
C GLY A 142 11.43 7.75 -7.58
N TYR A 143 10.74 6.70 -7.99
CA TYR A 143 9.40 6.78 -8.55
C TYR A 143 8.57 5.62 -8.01
N VAL A 144 7.41 5.93 -7.44
CA VAL A 144 6.41 4.94 -7.05
C VAL A 144 5.10 5.24 -7.76
N ASN A 145 4.55 4.22 -8.42
CA ASN A 145 3.25 4.32 -9.06
C ASN A 145 2.20 3.57 -8.24
N CYS A 146 1.26 4.29 -7.64
CA CYS A 146 0.20 3.73 -6.84
C CYS A 146 -0.84 2.92 -7.64
N ASP A 147 -0.90 3.08 -8.97
CA ASP A 147 -1.72 2.19 -9.80
C ASP A 147 -1.12 0.78 -9.87
N ASP A 148 0.21 0.67 -9.98
CA ASP A 148 0.93 -0.60 -10.07
C ASP A 148 1.29 -1.16 -8.68
N GLN A 149 1.45 -0.28 -7.68
CA GLN A 149 1.87 -0.58 -6.31
C GLN A 149 0.87 -0.04 -5.26
N PRO A 150 -0.43 -0.42 -5.35
CA PRO A 150 -1.47 0.15 -4.48
C PRO A 150 -1.26 -0.19 -3.01
N VAL A 151 -0.74 -1.39 -2.72
CA VAL A 151 -0.46 -1.85 -1.36
C VAL A 151 0.66 -1.01 -0.73
N LEU A 152 1.73 -0.73 -1.48
CA LEU A 152 2.83 0.10 -1.01
C LEU A 152 2.33 1.51 -0.67
N CYS A 153 1.60 2.14 -1.59
CA CYS A 153 1.06 3.47 -1.36
C CYS A 153 0.08 3.51 -0.17
N ASN A 154 -0.79 2.51 -0.03
CA ASN A 154 -1.68 2.41 1.14
C ASN A 154 -0.90 2.20 2.44
N SER A 155 0.18 1.41 2.42
CA SER A 155 1.01 1.15 3.61
C SER A 155 1.73 2.39 4.12
N TRP A 156 2.03 3.34 3.23
CA TRP A 156 2.62 4.64 3.56
C TRP A 156 1.56 5.73 3.78
N SER A 157 0.28 5.40 3.56
CA SER A 157 -0.79 6.38 3.43
C SER A 157 -0.42 7.52 2.45
N ALA A 158 0.27 7.16 1.36
CA ALA A 158 0.81 8.10 0.41
C ALA A 158 -0.26 8.51 -0.62
N ASN A 159 -0.44 9.83 -0.77
CA ASN A 159 -1.32 10.40 -1.77
C ASN A 159 -0.57 10.64 -3.10
N THR A 160 -1.27 10.41 -4.21
CA THR A 160 -0.72 10.62 -5.56
C THR A 160 -0.52 12.11 -5.86
N GLY A 161 0.46 12.40 -6.71
CA GLY A 161 0.89 13.76 -7.02
C GLY A 161 1.60 14.46 -5.86
N GLY A 162 2.29 13.68 -5.04
CA GLY A 162 3.15 14.18 -3.99
C GLY A 162 4.62 13.87 -4.29
N LEU A 163 5.49 14.81 -3.94
CA LEU A 163 6.92 14.61 -3.89
C LEU A 163 7.31 14.29 -2.45
N TRP A 164 8.08 13.23 -2.26
CA TRP A 164 8.53 12.74 -0.96
C TRP A 164 10.04 12.83 -0.93
N LEU A 165 10.57 13.55 0.06
CA LEU A 165 11.99 13.70 0.28
C LEU A 165 12.36 12.93 1.53
N PHE A 166 13.05 11.80 1.35
CA PHE A 166 13.55 10.97 2.43
C PHE A 166 14.99 11.38 2.73
N GLU A 167 15.29 11.58 4.02
CA GLU A 167 16.62 11.86 4.53
C GLU A 167 17.14 10.58 5.17
N MET A 168 17.77 9.75 4.36
CA MET A 168 18.12 8.39 4.75
C MET A 168 19.38 8.37 5.60
N LEU A 169 19.26 7.84 6.82
CA LEU A 169 20.39 7.52 7.70
C LEU A 169 20.48 6.01 7.89
N PRO A 170 21.66 5.46 8.24
CA PRO A 170 21.80 4.03 8.47
C PRO A 170 20.90 3.59 9.64
N ALA A 171 20.25 2.44 9.50
CA ALA A 171 19.46 1.88 10.59
C ALA A 171 20.37 1.64 11.82
N PRO A 172 19.92 1.93 13.06
CA PRO A 172 18.55 2.19 13.50
C PRO A 172 18.18 3.68 13.62
N ALA A 173 18.93 4.60 13.01
CA ALA A 173 18.62 6.03 13.10
C ALA A 173 17.24 6.35 12.48
N PRO A 174 16.48 7.29 13.06
CA PRO A 174 15.19 7.69 12.51
C PRO A 174 15.38 8.35 11.14
N VAL A 175 14.47 8.07 10.22
CA VAL A 175 14.49 8.63 8.86
C VAL A 175 13.49 9.78 8.80
N ASP A 176 13.99 10.99 8.53
CA ASP A 176 13.12 12.15 8.35
C ASP A 176 12.54 12.17 6.92
N ILE A 177 11.23 12.40 6.83
CA ILE A 177 10.51 12.45 5.56
C ILE A 177 9.81 13.79 5.43
N HIS A 178 10.00 14.46 4.31
CA HIS A 178 9.30 15.68 3.95
C HIS A 178 8.41 15.43 2.75
N THR A 179 7.18 15.90 2.80
CA THR A 179 6.21 15.72 1.72
C THR A 179 5.79 17.06 1.16
N TRP A 180 5.68 17.14 -0.15
CA TRP A 180 5.18 18.32 -0.85
C TRP A 180 4.12 17.90 -1.86
N ARG A 181 2.91 18.47 -1.74
CA ARG A 181 1.84 18.23 -2.71
C ARG A 181 2.06 19.09 -3.96
N LEU A 182 2.24 18.44 -5.11
CA LEU A 182 2.45 19.11 -6.39
C LEU A 182 1.12 19.60 -6.97
N ASN A 183 1.20 20.70 -7.74
CA ASN A 183 0.09 21.12 -8.57
C ASN A 183 0.15 20.34 -9.89
N LEU A 184 -0.80 19.43 -10.08
CA LEU A 184 -0.80 18.45 -11.17
C LEU A 184 -0.77 19.07 -12.57
N THR A 185 -1.18 20.33 -12.73
CA THR A 185 -1.31 20.96 -14.06
C THR A 185 -0.23 21.98 -14.39
N THR A 186 0.44 22.52 -13.38
CA THR A 186 1.38 23.65 -13.53
C THR A 186 2.80 23.36 -13.07
N THR A 187 3.03 22.32 -12.27
CA THR A 187 4.38 21.98 -11.81
C THR A 187 5.28 21.63 -12.99
N THR A 188 6.44 22.29 -13.04
CA THR A 188 7.50 22.08 -14.03
C THR A 188 8.70 21.35 -13.44
N ALA A 189 9.61 20.88 -14.30
CA ALA A 189 10.87 20.28 -13.87
C ALA A 189 11.74 21.26 -13.06
N GLN A 190 11.64 22.56 -13.36
CA GLN A 190 12.38 23.58 -12.61
C GLN A 190 11.84 23.75 -11.20
N ASP A 191 10.50 23.75 -11.04
CA ASP A 191 9.87 23.84 -9.72
C ASP A 191 10.33 22.71 -8.79
N ILE A 192 10.55 21.51 -9.34
CA ILE A 192 11.02 20.35 -8.58
C ILE A 192 12.47 20.55 -8.11
N VAL A 193 13.35 21.05 -8.99
CA VAL A 193 14.75 21.35 -8.65
C VAL A 193 14.85 22.48 -7.64
N ASP A 194 14.08 23.55 -7.83
CA ASP A 194 14.08 24.71 -6.95
C ASP A 194 13.51 24.35 -5.58
N ALA A 195 12.45 23.53 -5.53
CA ALA A 195 11.90 23.03 -4.27
C ALA A 195 12.90 22.15 -3.50
N PHE A 196 13.72 21.36 -4.19
CA PHE A 196 14.77 20.58 -3.51
C PHE A 196 15.87 21.49 -2.91
N LYS A 197 16.20 22.60 -3.60
CA LYS A 197 17.20 23.58 -3.14
C LYS A 197 16.68 24.50 -2.04
N ALA A 198 15.37 24.70 -1.98
CA ALA A 198 14.74 25.54 -0.98
C ALA A 198 14.92 24.99 0.43
N ASP A 199 15.01 25.89 1.41
CA ASP A 199 15.05 25.50 2.81
C ASP A 199 13.75 24.81 3.23
N LYS A 200 13.90 23.66 3.89
CA LYS A 200 12.80 22.82 4.37
C LYS A 200 12.20 23.35 5.67
N ALA A 201 12.94 24.18 6.41
CA ALA A 201 12.52 24.76 7.69
C ALA A 201 12.09 26.23 7.59
N GLY A 202 12.22 26.86 6.43
CA GLY A 202 11.89 28.27 6.22
C GLY A 202 10.38 28.58 6.25
N PRO A 203 9.98 29.83 6.54
CA PRO A 203 8.57 30.23 6.62
C PRO A 203 7.80 30.11 5.29
N GLU A 204 8.50 30.10 4.15
CA GLU A 204 7.94 29.94 2.81
C GLU A 204 8.01 28.49 2.30
N THR A 205 8.37 27.54 3.15
CA THR A 205 8.61 26.17 2.72
C THR A 205 7.31 25.48 2.29
N ARG A 206 7.34 24.88 1.10
CA ARG A 206 6.24 24.05 0.58
C ARG A 206 6.28 22.63 1.14
N TRP A 207 7.35 22.29 1.84
CA TRP A 207 7.57 21.00 2.46
C TRP A 207 6.84 20.90 3.79
N ARG A 208 6.17 19.77 4.00
CA ARG A 208 5.59 19.38 5.28
C ARG A 208 6.35 18.20 5.82
N LYS A 209 6.98 18.36 7.00
CA LYS A 209 7.58 17.23 7.70
C LYS A 209 6.49 16.21 7.98
N TYR A 210 6.68 15.00 7.48
CA TYR A 210 5.81 13.87 7.76
C TYR A 210 6.10 13.43 9.19
N ASP A 211 5.05 13.35 10.01
CA ASP A 211 5.24 13.08 11.43
C ASP A 211 5.82 11.68 11.64
N SER A 212 6.98 11.62 12.29
CA SER A 212 7.62 10.38 12.73
C SER A 212 6.73 9.53 13.65
N ASN A 213 5.81 10.16 14.40
CA ASN A 213 4.84 9.47 15.26
C ASN A 213 3.58 9.00 14.51
N SER A 214 3.46 9.31 13.21
CA SER A 214 2.35 8.86 12.39
C SER A 214 2.31 7.33 12.30
N TYR A 215 1.10 6.77 12.31
CA TYR A 215 0.90 5.33 12.21
C TYR A 215 1.49 4.72 10.94
N PHE A 216 1.41 5.45 9.82
CA PHE A 216 1.82 4.99 8.49
C PHE A 216 3.20 5.49 8.06
N HIS A 217 4.03 5.96 9.00
CA HIS A 217 5.40 6.33 8.68
C HIS A 217 6.19 5.10 8.18
N PRO A 218 6.78 5.11 6.96
CA PRO A 218 7.36 3.92 6.31
C PRO A 218 8.46 3.22 7.11
N PHE A 219 9.21 3.94 7.93
CA PHE A 219 10.30 3.40 8.75
C PHE A 219 9.91 3.34 10.23
N ASP A 220 9.66 4.50 10.82
CA ASP A 220 9.42 4.65 12.27
C ASP A 220 7.97 4.50 12.75
N GLY A 221 7.03 4.28 11.83
CA GLY A 221 5.61 4.26 12.16
C GLY A 221 5.24 3.11 13.08
N LYS A 222 4.27 3.31 13.96
CA LYS A 222 3.79 2.27 14.89
C LYS A 222 3.34 1.01 14.15
N LEU A 223 2.65 1.17 13.00
CA LEU A 223 2.20 0.02 12.20
C LEU A 223 3.36 -0.70 11.52
N THR A 224 4.40 0.03 11.11
CA THR A 224 5.62 -0.58 10.54
C THR A 224 6.35 -1.40 11.60
N ARG A 225 6.52 -0.84 12.81
CA ARG A 225 7.17 -1.54 13.94
C ARG A 225 6.42 -2.81 14.35
N TRP A 226 5.10 -2.83 14.21
CA TRP A 226 4.27 -4.01 14.48
C TRP A 226 4.13 -4.96 13.27
N GLY A 227 4.73 -4.64 12.12
CA GLY A 227 4.58 -5.41 10.89
C GLY A 227 3.16 -5.37 10.29
N LEU A 228 2.32 -4.42 10.72
CA LEU A 228 0.92 -4.28 10.29
C LEU A 228 0.73 -3.32 9.10
N ALA A 229 1.72 -2.48 8.77
CA ALA A 229 1.59 -1.50 7.69
C ALA A 229 1.28 -2.15 6.34
N VAL A 230 2.01 -3.21 5.96
CA VAL A 230 1.78 -3.94 4.69
C VAL A 230 0.47 -4.73 4.70
N PRO A 231 0.15 -5.54 5.74
CA PRO A 231 -1.17 -6.17 5.86
C PRO A 231 -2.35 -5.19 5.76
N LEU A 232 -2.28 -4.04 6.44
CA LEU A 232 -3.30 -3.00 6.33
C LEU A 232 -3.34 -2.37 4.94
N GLY A 233 -2.18 -2.23 4.28
CA GLY A 233 -2.11 -1.83 2.88
C GLY A 233 -2.91 -2.73 1.95
N TYR A 234 -2.85 -4.06 2.16
CA TYR A 234 -3.69 -5.02 1.44
C TYR A 234 -5.17 -4.87 1.76
N VAL A 235 -5.52 -4.66 3.04
CA VAL A 235 -6.92 -4.45 3.45
C VAL A 235 -7.50 -3.22 2.76
N PHE A 236 -6.80 -2.08 2.77
CA PHE A 236 -7.26 -0.87 2.10
C PHE A 236 -7.32 -1.02 0.59
N TRP A 237 -6.39 -1.76 0.00
CA TRP A 237 -6.45 -2.06 -1.43
C TRP A 237 -7.70 -2.87 -1.79
N VAL A 238 -8.00 -3.93 -1.04
CA VAL A 238 -9.21 -4.74 -1.24
C VAL A 238 -10.47 -3.88 -1.11
N LEU A 239 -10.56 -3.04 -0.07
CA LEU A 239 -11.70 -2.14 0.11
C LEU A 239 -11.86 -1.13 -1.03
N ASN A 240 -10.75 -0.64 -1.62
CA ASN A 240 -10.78 0.26 -2.77
C ASN A 240 -11.14 -0.43 -4.09
N VAL A 241 -10.79 -1.71 -4.26
CA VAL A 241 -11.11 -2.49 -5.46
C VAL A 241 -12.57 -2.93 -5.47
N ILE A 242 -13.16 -3.20 -4.30
CA ILE A 242 -14.55 -3.62 -4.20
C ILE A 242 -15.47 -2.42 -4.51
N PRO A 243 -16.26 -2.48 -5.60
CA PRO A 243 -17.22 -1.42 -5.89
C PRO A 243 -18.31 -1.32 -4.81
N SER A 244 -18.97 -0.17 -4.69
CA SER A 244 -20.06 0.04 -3.73
C SER A 244 -21.17 -1.01 -3.83
N TRP A 245 -21.54 -1.42 -5.04
CA TRP A 245 -22.51 -2.50 -5.27
C TRP A 245 -22.02 -3.85 -4.72
N GLY A 246 -20.72 -4.13 -4.81
CA GLY A 246 -20.10 -5.35 -4.31
C GLY A 246 -20.21 -5.45 -2.78
N MET A 247 -19.95 -4.35 -2.07
CA MET A 247 -20.17 -4.29 -0.62
C MET A 247 -21.64 -4.52 -0.25
N MET A 248 -22.58 -3.97 -1.02
CA MET A 248 -24.02 -4.20 -0.79
C MET A 248 -24.40 -5.66 -0.99
N LEU A 249 -23.80 -6.36 -1.95
CA LEU A 249 -24.01 -7.80 -2.12
C LEU A 249 -23.43 -8.59 -0.94
N VAL A 250 -22.22 -8.28 -0.48
CA VAL A 250 -21.61 -8.94 0.69
C VAL A 250 -22.49 -8.80 1.93
N ILE A 251 -22.96 -7.58 2.21
CA ILE A 251 -23.89 -7.32 3.32
C ILE A 251 -25.20 -8.08 3.12
N SER A 252 -25.74 -8.12 1.91
CA SER A 252 -26.97 -8.85 1.58
C SER A 252 -26.83 -10.37 1.78
N PHE A 253 -25.70 -10.97 1.43
CA PHE A 253 -25.46 -12.39 1.67
C PHE A 253 -25.27 -12.70 3.15
N ILE A 254 -24.56 -11.85 3.88
CA ILE A 254 -24.36 -12.01 5.34
C ILE A 254 -25.69 -11.88 6.09
N SER A 255 -26.50 -10.88 5.75
CA SER A 255 -27.82 -10.66 6.37
C SER A 255 -28.76 -11.83 6.07
N ARG A 256 -28.85 -12.27 4.81
CA ARG A 256 -29.64 -13.45 4.41
C ARG A 256 -29.16 -14.73 5.11
N ARG A 257 -27.84 -14.90 5.31
CA ARG A 257 -27.28 -16.05 6.05
C ARG A 257 -27.65 -16.02 7.54
N MET A 258 -27.67 -14.85 8.18
CA MET A 258 -28.09 -14.72 9.58
C MET A 258 -29.59 -14.92 9.75
N VAL A 259 -30.40 -14.33 8.86
CA VAL A 259 -31.86 -14.51 8.86
C VAL A 259 -32.24 -15.97 8.57
N SER A 260 -31.59 -16.62 7.60
CA SER A 260 -31.80 -18.04 7.32
C SER A 260 -31.45 -18.94 8.51
N ARG A 261 -30.37 -18.65 9.24
CA ARG A 261 -30.05 -19.37 10.49
C ARG A 261 -31.08 -19.12 11.58
N ARG A 262 -31.58 -17.90 11.73
CA ARG A 262 -32.62 -17.56 12.71
C ARG A 262 -33.97 -18.20 12.38
N ILE A 263 -34.40 -18.20 11.11
CA ILE A 263 -35.63 -18.85 10.67
C ILE A 263 -35.52 -20.37 10.83
N ASN A 264 -34.38 -20.98 10.49
CA ASN A 264 -34.17 -22.42 10.74
C ASN A 264 -34.14 -22.77 12.24
N ALA A 265 -33.65 -21.87 13.11
CA ALA A 265 -33.72 -22.04 14.55
C ALA A 265 -35.17 -21.90 15.07
N ALA A 266 -35.93 -20.93 14.56
CA ALA A 266 -37.35 -20.73 14.90
C ALA A 266 -38.25 -21.89 14.41
N ASN A 267 -38.03 -22.39 13.18
CA ASN A 267 -38.76 -23.54 12.65
C ASN A 267 -38.44 -24.86 13.36
N ARG A 268 -37.26 -25.00 13.98
CA ARG A 268 -36.94 -26.14 14.84
C ARG A 268 -37.60 -26.08 16.22
N GLN A 269 -38.01 -24.91 16.69
CA GLN A 269 -38.77 -24.74 17.94
C GLN A 269 -40.29 -24.68 17.72
N GLY A 270 -40.77 -24.36 16.51
CA GLY A 270 -42.20 -24.31 16.17
C GLY A 270 -42.82 -25.62 15.68
N GLY A 271 -42.08 -26.72 15.66
CA GLY A 271 -42.49 -28.01 15.09
C GLY A 271 -43.01 -29.05 16.08
N ALA A 272 -43.56 -28.66 17.24
CA ALA A 272 -44.38 -29.55 18.04
C ALA A 272 -45.83 -29.44 17.54
N PRO A 273 -46.48 -30.51 17.06
CA PRO A 273 -47.88 -30.43 16.64
C PRO A 273 -48.72 -30.06 17.87
N ALA A 274 -49.55 -29.03 17.72
CA ALA A 274 -50.55 -28.67 18.72
C ALA A 274 -51.48 -29.88 18.93
N ALA A 275 -51.27 -30.59 20.05
CA ALA A 275 -52.18 -31.63 20.52
C ALA A 275 -53.56 -31.00 20.75
N GLY A 276 -54.59 -31.67 20.23
CA GLY A 276 -55.93 -31.14 20.05
C GLY A 276 -56.58 -30.56 21.31
N ALA A 277 -57.30 -29.46 21.11
CA ALA A 277 -58.28 -28.98 22.07
C ALA A 277 -59.55 -29.86 21.97
N PRO A 278 -60.09 -30.39 23.08
CA PRO A 278 -61.34 -31.12 23.04
C PRO A 278 -62.52 -30.18 22.77
N ARG A 279 -63.42 -30.61 21.88
CA ARG A 279 -64.75 -30.02 21.64
C ARG A 279 -65.54 -29.98 22.95
N ALA A 280 -65.98 -28.80 23.36
CA ALA A 280 -67.08 -28.64 24.32
C ALA A 280 -68.43 -28.58 23.58
N ALA A 281 -69.41 -29.27 24.17
CA ALA A 281 -70.75 -29.58 23.67
C ALA A 281 -71.69 -28.36 23.50
N PRO A 282 -72.79 -28.47 22.71
CA PRO A 282 -73.70 -27.35 22.48
C PRO A 282 -74.61 -27.08 23.69
N ALA A 283 -74.89 -25.80 23.95
CA ALA A 283 -75.87 -25.35 24.94
C ALA A 283 -77.28 -25.42 24.33
N GLY A 284 -78.19 -26.06 25.07
CA GLY A 284 -79.57 -26.33 24.66
C GLY A 284 -80.53 -25.14 24.78
N ASP A 285 -81.66 -25.34 24.09
CA ASP A 285 -82.85 -24.51 24.02
C ASP A 285 -83.48 -24.18 25.38
N GLY A 286 -84.02 -22.96 25.51
CA GLY A 286 -84.87 -22.61 26.64
C GLY A 286 -85.40 -21.17 26.67
N ARG A 287 -86.52 -20.95 25.97
CA ARG A 287 -87.64 -20.03 26.28
C ARG A 287 -87.43 -18.49 26.22
N SER A 288 -88.20 -17.87 25.32
CA SER A 288 -89.19 -16.82 25.63
C SER A 288 -90.30 -16.87 24.59
#